data_AF-A0A2N9Y4M7-F1
#
_entry.id   AF-A0A2N9Y4M7-F1
#
_cell.length_a   1.000
_cell.length_b   1.000
_cell.length_c   1.000
_cell.angle_alpha   90.00
_cell.angle_beta   90.00
_cell.angle_gamma   90.00
#
_symmetry.space_group_name_H-M   'P 1'
#
loop_
_entity.id
_entity.type
_entity.pdbx_description
1 polymer ?
#
loop_
_entity_poly.entity_id
_entity_poly.type
_entity_poly.pdbx_seq_one_letter_code
_entity_poly.pdbx_strand_id
1 'polypeptide(L)'
;MKKLLLAVLGLCISSCVFAEIFRPKVNYIKRIYEESIKLESGEINYNPHFYLKYFDSNIRKIYERDDEYQKATGGIACIDYDVLWQGQDLDPNAKLTFTQPTGNKVKVTIGATKGFEKRSVTYQVICLKETNDCKITEIFEGGKSFTKDKSKCLDDFYRTEIKKHRNK
;
A
#
# COMPACT_ATOMS: atom_id res chain seq x y z
N MET A 1 -33.10 54.18 31.83
CA MET A 1 -32.27 53.02 32.27
C MET A 1 -31.97 52.16 31.04
N LYS A 2 -30.73 52.19 30.56
CA LYS A 2 -30.22 51.36 29.45
C LYS A 2 -29.72 50.04 30.03
N LYS A 3 -30.21 48.89 29.55
CA LYS A 3 -29.43 47.64 29.49
C LYS A 3 -29.84 46.85 28.25
N LEU A 4 -28.93 46.81 27.28
CA LEU A 4 -28.99 45.96 26.09
C LEU A 4 -28.96 44.49 26.52
N LEU A 5 -29.88 43.69 26.01
CA LEU A 5 -29.75 42.23 25.97
C LEU A 5 -28.96 41.88 24.71
N LEU A 6 -27.68 41.55 24.88
CA LEU A 6 -26.87 40.93 23.82
C LEU A 6 -27.35 39.49 23.62
N ALA A 7 -27.90 39.22 22.44
CA ALA A 7 -28.08 37.87 21.92
C ALA A 7 -26.71 37.29 21.58
N VAL A 8 -26.26 36.30 22.35
CA VAL A 8 -25.09 35.48 22.01
C VAL A 8 -25.56 34.41 21.04
N LEU A 9 -25.53 34.72 19.75
CA LEU A 9 -25.48 33.69 18.70
C LEU A 9 -24.09 33.06 18.76
N GLY A 10 -24.00 31.96 19.51
CA GLY A 10 -22.85 31.07 19.48
C GLY A 10 -22.76 30.40 18.10
N LEU A 11 -21.95 30.99 17.23
CA LEU A 11 -21.52 30.40 15.97
C LEU A 11 -20.80 29.06 16.24
N CYS A 12 -21.51 27.95 16.10
CA CYS A 12 -20.92 26.62 15.92
C CYS A 12 -20.34 26.53 14.50
N ILE A 13 -19.22 27.21 14.25
CA ILE A 13 -18.49 27.05 12.99
C ILE A 13 -17.62 25.80 13.08
N SER A 14 -18.03 24.78 12.34
CA SER A 14 -17.16 23.85 11.60
C SER A 14 -16.08 23.09 12.38
N SER A 15 -16.45 21.96 12.96
CA SER A 15 -15.51 20.92 13.44
C SER A 15 -15.12 19.89 12.37
N CYS A 16 -15.43 20.10 11.09
CA CYS A 16 -15.22 19.07 10.06
C CYS A 16 -13.76 18.95 9.55
N VAL A 17 -12.86 19.88 9.89
CA VAL A 17 -11.46 19.86 9.39
C VAL A 17 -10.52 19.03 10.28
N PHE A 18 -10.93 18.70 11.51
CA PHE A 18 -10.04 18.04 12.47
C PHE A 18 -9.90 16.51 12.30
N ALA A 19 -10.71 15.83 11.49
CA ALA A 19 -10.65 14.37 11.40
C ALA A 19 -9.57 13.84 10.43
N GLU A 20 -9.20 14.62 9.40
CA GLU A 20 -8.32 14.15 8.33
C GLU A 20 -6.83 14.25 8.68
N ILE A 21 -6.46 15.18 9.57
CA ILE A 21 -5.09 15.31 10.13
C ILE A 21 -4.77 14.15 11.10
N PHE A 22 -5.77 13.50 11.69
CA PHE A 22 -5.60 12.47 12.74
C PHE A 22 -5.42 11.03 12.24
N ARG A 23 -5.33 10.82 10.91
CA ARG A 23 -5.11 9.48 10.32
C ARG A 23 -3.78 9.39 9.58
N PRO A 24 -2.62 9.52 10.28
CA PRO A 24 -1.30 9.56 9.65
C PRO A 24 -1.03 8.32 8.77
N LYS A 25 -1.55 7.15 9.16
CA LYS A 25 -1.42 5.91 8.39
C LYS A 25 -2.22 5.93 7.10
N VAL A 26 -3.45 6.45 7.11
CA VAL A 26 -4.27 6.57 5.90
C VAL A 26 -3.64 7.55 4.93
N ASN A 27 -3.19 8.71 5.42
CA ASN A 27 -2.52 9.72 4.60
C ASN A 27 -1.17 9.23 4.07
N TYR A 28 -0.46 8.40 4.84
CA TYR A 28 0.73 7.70 4.36
C TYR A 28 0.41 6.79 3.18
N ILE A 29 -0.59 5.91 3.29
CA ILE A 29 -0.97 5.02 2.17
C ILE A 29 -1.52 5.81 0.97
N LYS A 30 -2.35 6.84 1.18
CA LYS A 30 -2.83 7.72 0.10
C LYS A 30 -1.65 8.26 -0.73
N ARG A 31 -0.63 8.84 -0.08
CA ARG A 31 0.57 9.37 -0.75
C ARG A 31 1.31 8.35 -1.61
N ILE A 32 1.33 7.07 -1.23
CA ILE A 32 1.95 6.02 -2.04
C ILE A 32 1.18 5.83 -3.35
N TYR A 33 -0.15 5.80 -3.30
CA TYR A 33 -0.99 5.70 -4.50
C TYR A 33 -0.93 6.98 -5.35
N GLU A 34 -0.87 8.16 -4.72
CA GLU A 34 -0.67 9.45 -5.38
C GLU A 34 0.73 9.59 -6.02
N GLU A 35 1.74 8.84 -5.59
CA GLU A 35 3.03 8.78 -6.29
C GLU A 35 3.02 7.74 -7.41
N SER A 36 2.19 6.70 -7.30
CA SER A 36 2.05 5.67 -8.34
C SER A 36 1.42 6.21 -9.63
N ILE A 37 0.55 7.21 -9.49
CA ILE A 37 -0.06 7.99 -10.56
C ILE A 37 0.39 9.41 -10.30
N LYS A 38 1.26 10.02 -11.10
CA LYS A 38 1.61 11.44 -10.93
C LYS A 38 0.35 12.28 -11.14
N LEU A 39 -0.45 12.50 -10.08
CA LEU A 39 -1.81 13.04 -10.20
C LEU A 39 -1.85 14.43 -10.82
N GLU A 40 -0.75 15.19 -10.76
CA GLU A 40 -0.61 16.49 -11.42
C GLU A 40 -0.51 16.39 -12.95
N SER A 41 -0.02 15.28 -13.52
CA SER A 41 0.11 15.06 -14.96
C SER A 41 -0.71 13.89 -15.51
N GLY A 42 -1.32 13.07 -14.65
CA GLY A 42 -1.95 11.81 -15.04
C GLY A 42 -0.97 10.74 -15.53
N GLU A 43 0.34 11.01 -15.48
CA GLU A 43 1.36 10.07 -15.93
C GLU A 43 1.59 8.95 -14.92
N ILE A 44 1.73 7.75 -15.44
CA ILE A 44 2.06 6.57 -14.66
C ILE A 44 3.52 6.61 -14.22
N ASN A 45 3.80 6.28 -12.96
CA ASN A 45 5.16 6.02 -12.52
C ASN A 45 5.59 4.62 -12.98
N TYR A 46 6.36 4.57 -14.07
CA TYR A 46 6.85 3.32 -14.65
C TYR A 46 8.03 2.68 -13.90
N ASN A 47 8.47 3.23 -12.78
CA ASN A 47 9.46 2.54 -11.94
C ASN A 47 8.76 1.41 -11.16
N PRO A 48 8.94 0.13 -11.52
CA PRO A 48 8.20 -0.98 -10.93
C PRO A 48 8.51 -1.21 -9.44
N HIS A 49 9.54 -0.53 -8.91
CA HIS A 49 10.00 -0.68 -7.53
C HIS A 49 9.91 0.61 -6.72
N PHE A 50 9.27 1.68 -7.23
CA PHE A 50 9.23 2.98 -6.53
C PHE A 50 8.67 2.84 -5.10
N TYR A 51 7.76 1.89 -4.90
CA TYR A 51 7.07 1.70 -3.63
C TYR A 51 7.91 0.94 -2.58
N LEU A 52 9.02 0.29 -2.96
CA LEU A 52 9.84 -0.49 -2.01
C LEU A 52 10.41 0.38 -0.88
N LYS A 53 10.61 1.69 -1.11
CA LYS A 53 11.06 2.65 -0.07
C LYS A 53 10.06 2.81 1.10
N TYR A 54 8.79 2.48 0.86
CA TYR A 54 7.71 2.53 1.85
C TYR A 54 7.59 1.25 2.68
N PHE A 55 8.24 0.18 2.25
CA PHE A 55 8.23 -1.11 2.94
C PHE A 55 9.31 -1.17 4.01
N ASP A 56 9.03 -1.96 5.05
CA ASP A 56 10.04 -2.36 6.02
C ASP A 56 11.09 -3.29 5.39
N SER A 57 12.15 -3.59 6.15
CA SER A 57 13.23 -4.43 5.65
C SER A 57 12.80 -5.89 5.41
N ASN A 58 11.76 -6.38 6.07
CA ASN A 58 11.31 -7.76 5.91
C ASN A 58 10.63 -7.97 4.57
N ILE A 59 9.71 -7.06 4.19
CA ILE A 59 9.06 -7.12 2.89
C ILE A 59 10.09 -6.87 1.78
N ARG A 60 11.02 -5.90 1.95
CA ARG A 60 12.07 -5.64 0.93
C ARG A 60 12.93 -6.88 0.64
N LYS A 61 13.33 -7.62 1.67
CA LYS A 61 14.09 -8.88 1.50
C LYS A 61 13.35 -9.95 0.69
N ILE A 62 12.02 -9.96 0.74
CA ILE A 62 11.21 -10.87 -0.10
C ILE A 62 11.36 -10.49 -1.57
N TYR A 63 11.24 -9.21 -1.91
CA TYR A 63 11.46 -8.73 -3.28
C TYR A 63 12.90 -8.95 -3.75
N GLU A 64 13.89 -8.66 -2.91
CA GLU A 64 15.31 -8.89 -3.23
C GLU A 64 15.57 -10.37 -3.58
N ARG A 65 14.98 -11.30 -2.80
CA ARG A 65 15.10 -12.75 -3.05
C ARG A 65 14.34 -13.20 -4.29
N ASP A 66 13.17 -12.63 -4.54
CA ASP A 66 12.39 -12.90 -5.75
C ASP A 66 13.18 -12.50 -7.00
N ASP A 67 13.71 -11.26 -7.03
CA ASP A 67 14.55 -10.75 -8.12
C ASP A 67 15.82 -11.59 -8.34
N GLU A 68 16.48 -12.04 -7.26
CA GLU A 68 17.64 -12.93 -7.36
C GLU A 68 17.27 -14.23 -8.08
N TYR A 69 16.13 -14.83 -7.74
CA TYR A 69 15.69 -16.09 -8.32
C TYR A 69 15.23 -15.95 -9.76
N GLN A 70 14.57 -14.84 -10.10
CA GLN A 70 14.24 -14.52 -11.49
C GLN A 70 15.50 -14.42 -12.35
N LYS A 71 16.53 -13.69 -11.88
CA LYS A 71 17.81 -13.56 -12.60
C LYS A 71 18.54 -14.90 -12.76
N ALA A 72 18.50 -15.75 -11.73
CA ALA A 72 19.18 -17.05 -11.75
C ALA A 72 18.52 -18.07 -12.70
N THR A 73 17.20 -17.97 -12.91
CA THR A 73 16.43 -18.93 -13.72
C THR A 73 16.04 -18.39 -15.09
N GLY A 74 16.06 -17.07 -15.28
CA GLY A 74 15.51 -16.41 -16.47
C GLY A 74 13.98 -16.45 -16.55
N GLY A 75 13.30 -16.87 -15.48
CA GLY A 75 11.85 -17.00 -15.40
C GLY A 75 11.23 -16.16 -14.31
N ILE A 76 9.90 -16.18 -14.24
CA ILE A 76 9.12 -15.56 -13.16
C ILE A 76 9.25 -16.41 -11.89
N ALA A 77 9.47 -15.77 -10.75
CA ALA A 77 9.52 -16.43 -9.45
C ALA A 77 8.14 -16.44 -8.78
N CYS A 78 7.97 -15.73 -7.66
CA CYS A 78 6.77 -15.77 -6.82
C CYS A 78 5.94 -14.48 -6.83
N ILE A 79 6.50 -13.39 -7.37
CA ILE A 79 5.85 -12.09 -7.50
C ILE A 79 5.84 -11.71 -8.98
N ASP A 80 4.66 -11.74 -9.58
CA ASP A 80 4.45 -11.52 -11.02
C ASP A 80 3.35 -10.49 -11.32
N TYR A 81 3.04 -9.63 -10.35
CA TYR A 81 1.99 -8.62 -10.43
C TYR A 81 2.31 -7.41 -9.55
N ASP A 82 1.61 -6.30 -9.76
CA ASP A 82 1.69 -5.11 -8.91
C ASP A 82 0.91 -5.33 -7.60
N VAL A 83 1.64 -5.39 -6.48
CA VAL A 83 1.06 -5.63 -5.16
C VAL A 83 0.21 -4.45 -4.66
N LEU A 84 0.46 -3.21 -5.11
CA LEU A 84 -0.37 -2.06 -4.74
C LEU A 84 -1.69 -2.09 -5.51
N TRP A 85 -1.62 -2.41 -6.79
CA TRP A 85 -2.76 -2.35 -7.71
C TRP A 85 -3.50 -3.67 -7.88
N GLN A 86 -2.98 -4.75 -7.29
CA GLN A 86 -3.58 -6.09 -7.30
C GLN A 86 -3.93 -6.55 -8.72
N GLY A 87 -3.01 -6.32 -9.66
CA GLY A 87 -3.17 -6.57 -11.09
C GLY A 87 -1.83 -6.50 -11.82
N GLN A 88 -1.83 -6.79 -13.12
CA GLN A 88 -0.62 -6.70 -13.96
C GLN A 88 -0.22 -5.25 -14.20
N ASP A 89 -1.21 -4.41 -14.51
CA ASP A 89 -1.04 -2.99 -14.75
C ASP A 89 -1.87 -2.18 -13.74
N LEU A 90 -1.37 -0.99 -13.41
CA LEU A 90 -2.17 0.01 -12.70
C LEU A 90 -3.15 0.69 -13.64
N ASP A 91 -4.34 1.00 -13.13
CA ASP A 91 -5.36 1.73 -13.88
C ASP A 91 -5.65 3.05 -13.17
N PRO A 92 -5.21 4.19 -13.74
CA PRO A 92 -5.40 5.50 -13.11
C PRO A 92 -6.88 5.90 -13.01
N ASN A 93 -7.78 5.24 -13.75
CA ASN A 93 -9.22 5.49 -13.70
C ASN A 93 -9.92 4.70 -12.59
N ALA A 94 -9.22 3.77 -11.92
CA ALA A 94 -9.82 2.99 -10.86
C ALA A 94 -10.18 3.88 -9.67
N LYS A 95 -11.44 3.85 -9.24
CA LYS A 95 -11.87 4.55 -8.04
C LYS A 95 -11.22 3.93 -6.80
N LEU A 96 -10.34 4.68 -6.14
CA LEU A 96 -9.72 4.28 -4.88
C LEU A 96 -10.58 4.67 -3.67
N THR A 97 -10.66 3.78 -2.68
CA THR A 97 -11.30 4.06 -1.38
C THR A 97 -10.41 3.56 -0.26
N PHE A 98 -10.12 4.45 0.70
CA PHE A 98 -9.21 4.20 1.82
C PHE A 98 -10.01 4.11 3.12
N THR A 99 -9.82 3.01 3.85
CA THR A 99 -10.47 2.78 5.15
C THR A 99 -9.46 2.32 6.19
N GLN A 100 -9.72 2.56 7.46
CA GLN A 100 -8.85 2.14 8.56
C GLN A 100 -9.60 1.14 9.44
N PRO A 101 -9.66 -0.16 9.05
CA PRO A 101 -10.44 -1.16 9.77
C PRO A 101 -9.96 -1.39 11.21
N THR A 102 -8.67 -1.20 11.50
CA THR A 102 -8.10 -1.23 12.85
C THR A 102 -7.04 -0.14 13.00
N GLY A 103 -6.64 0.19 14.24
CA GLY A 103 -5.73 1.31 14.53
C GLY A 103 -4.38 1.30 13.78
N ASN A 104 -3.90 0.13 13.33
CA ASN A 104 -2.68 -0.04 12.56
C ASN A 104 -2.87 -0.59 11.14
N LYS A 105 -4.11 -0.86 10.70
CA LYS A 105 -4.38 -1.39 9.36
C LYS A 105 -5.10 -0.37 8.50
N VAL A 106 -4.64 -0.21 7.26
CA VAL A 106 -5.30 0.61 6.24
C VAL A 106 -5.68 -0.29 5.08
N LYS A 107 -6.97 -0.38 4.77
CA LYS A 107 -7.49 -1.12 3.63
C LYS A 107 -7.73 -0.17 2.47
N VAL A 108 -7.13 -0.50 1.33
CA VAL A 108 -7.39 0.16 0.05
C VAL A 108 -8.29 -0.73 -0.78
N THR A 109 -9.40 -0.17 -1.22
CA THR A 109 -10.32 -0.81 -2.16
C THR A 109 -10.14 -0.14 -3.52
N ILE A 110 -9.88 -0.96 -4.52
CA ILE A 110 -9.69 -0.55 -5.90
C ILE A 110 -10.97 -0.92 -6.64
N GLY A 111 -11.63 0.08 -7.22
CA GLY A 111 -12.86 -0.08 -8.00
C GLY A 111 -12.66 -1.02 -9.18
N ALA A 112 -13.76 -1.61 -9.65
CA ALA A 112 -13.74 -2.39 -10.88
C ALA A 112 -13.35 -1.50 -12.06
N THR A 113 -12.55 -2.05 -12.97
CA THR A 113 -12.15 -1.40 -14.21
C THR A 113 -12.29 -2.38 -15.37
N LYS A 114 -11.98 -1.96 -16.61
CA LYS A 114 -12.12 -2.84 -17.77
C LYS A 114 -11.22 -4.06 -17.60
N GLY A 115 -11.83 -5.25 -17.50
CA GLY A 115 -11.12 -6.52 -17.35
C GLY A 115 -10.73 -6.89 -15.92
N PHE A 116 -11.03 -6.06 -14.91
CA PHE A 116 -10.74 -6.36 -13.52
C PHE A 116 -11.94 -6.11 -12.62
N GLU A 117 -12.29 -7.12 -11.83
CA GLU A 117 -13.26 -6.96 -10.75
C GLU A 117 -12.74 -6.04 -9.64
N LYS A 118 -13.66 -5.62 -8.78
CA LYS A 118 -13.34 -4.87 -7.57
C LYS A 118 -12.42 -5.71 -6.68
N ARG A 119 -11.35 -5.10 -6.19
CA ARG A 119 -10.30 -5.77 -5.41
C ARG A 119 -9.83 -4.92 -4.25
N SER A 120 -9.07 -5.51 -3.34
CA SER A 120 -8.56 -4.78 -2.18
C SER A 120 -7.32 -5.39 -1.59
N VAL A 121 -6.48 -4.52 -1.05
CA VAL A 121 -5.27 -4.85 -0.30
C VAL A 121 -5.31 -4.13 1.04
N THR A 122 -4.82 -4.77 2.10
CA THR A 122 -4.74 -4.17 3.44
C THR A 122 -3.31 -4.09 3.91
N TYR A 123 -2.88 -2.92 4.34
CA TYR A 123 -1.53 -2.66 4.83
C TYR A 123 -1.53 -2.57 6.35
N GLN A 124 -0.59 -3.25 7.01
CA GLN A 124 -0.22 -2.92 8.37
C GLN A 124 0.86 -1.84 8.36
N VAL A 125 0.58 -0.71 9.00
CA VAL A 125 1.43 0.48 9.00
C VAL A 125 1.83 0.82 10.42
N ILE A 126 3.14 0.94 10.65
CA ILE A 126 3.72 1.45 11.90
C ILE A 126 4.33 2.81 11.59
N CYS A 127 4.05 3.80 12.44
CA CYS A 127 4.62 5.14 12.33
C CYS A 127 5.38 5.46 13.61
N LEU A 128 6.61 5.93 13.47
CA LEU A 128 7.39 6.46 14.58
C LEU A 128 6.81 7.81 14.99
N LYS A 129 6.42 7.94 16.27
CA LYS A 129 5.70 9.13 16.77
C LYS A 129 6.50 10.42 16.61
N GLU A 130 7.82 10.33 16.65
CA GLU A 130 8.73 11.49 16.70
C GLU A 130 9.05 12.06 15.31
N THR A 131 9.19 11.19 14.31
CA THR A 131 9.59 11.59 12.95
C THR A 131 8.42 11.56 11.96
N ASN A 132 7.28 11.00 12.36
CA ASN A 132 6.17 10.64 11.48
C ASN A 132 6.63 9.76 10.29
N ASP A 133 7.79 9.09 10.42
CA ASP A 133 8.27 8.11 9.47
C ASP A 133 7.45 6.84 9.65
N CYS A 134 6.68 6.50 8.63
CA CYS A 134 5.88 5.30 8.60
C CYS A 134 6.52 4.28 7.67
N LYS A 135 6.31 3.00 8.00
CA LYS A 135 6.63 1.86 7.12
C LYS A 135 5.45 0.89 7.09
N ILE A 136 5.25 0.28 5.94
CA ILE A 136 4.40 -0.91 5.79
C ILE A 136 5.20 -2.10 6.31
N THR A 137 4.69 -2.77 7.34
CA THR A 137 5.35 -3.93 7.97
C THR A 137 4.67 -5.25 7.65
N GLU A 138 3.49 -5.22 7.04
CA GLU A 138 2.81 -6.39 6.50
C GLU A 138 1.78 -5.95 5.44
N ILE A 139 1.53 -6.82 4.47
CA ILE A 139 0.51 -6.67 3.43
C ILE A 139 -0.44 -7.87 3.52
N PHE A 140 -1.75 -7.62 3.41
CA PHE A 140 -2.76 -8.66 3.41
C PHE A 140 -3.57 -8.64 2.11
N GLU A 141 -3.53 -9.75 1.39
CA GLU A 141 -4.21 -9.97 0.10
C GLU A 141 -5.25 -11.08 0.28
N GLY A 142 -6.52 -10.78 0.04
CA GLY A 142 -7.61 -11.71 0.38
C GLY A 142 -7.62 -12.16 1.84
N GLY A 143 -7.04 -11.35 2.75
CA GLY A 143 -6.87 -11.66 4.17
C GLY A 143 -5.65 -12.51 4.53
N LYS A 144 -4.85 -12.96 3.55
CA LYS A 144 -3.63 -13.75 3.78
C LYS A 144 -2.41 -12.84 3.91
N SER A 145 -1.47 -13.20 4.78
CA SER A 145 -0.20 -12.48 4.97
C SER A 145 0.70 -12.67 3.75
N PHE A 146 1.09 -11.55 3.13
CA PHE A 146 2.02 -11.52 2.00
C PHE A 146 3.38 -12.08 2.41
N THR A 147 3.92 -11.64 3.55
CA THR A 147 5.26 -12.09 3.96
C THR A 147 5.31 -13.60 4.16
N LYS A 148 4.29 -14.18 4.78
CA LYS A 148 4.19 -15.63 5.00
C LYS A 148 4.02 -16.39 3.67
N ASP A 149 3.10 -15.94 2.82
CA ASP A 149 2.78 -16.61 1.56
C ASP A 149 3.97 -16.59 0.59
N LYS A 150 4.56 -15.40 0.36
CA LYS A 150 5.72 -15.25 -0.53
C LYS A 150 6.98 -15.90 0.03
N SER A 151 7.17 -15.88 1.34
CA SER A 151 8.32 -16.60 1.93
C SER A 151 8.25 -18.09 1.66
N LYS A 152 7.07 -18.69 1.83
CA LYS A 152 6.83 -20.10 1.52
C LYS A 152 7.05 -20.40 0.03
N CYS A 153 6.49 -19.59 -0.86
CA CYS A 153 6.66 -19.77 -2.30
C CYS A 153 8.15 -19.76 -2.69
N LEU A 154 8.91 -18.78 -2.20
CA LEU A 154 10.34 -18.65 -2.51
C LEU A 154 11.17 -19.81 -1.94
N ASP A 155 10.83 -20.29 -0.74
CA ASP A 155 11.50 -21.47 -0.17
C ASP A 155 11.25 -22.74 -1.00
N ASP A 156 10.02 -22.90 -1.53
CA ASP A 156 9.65 -23.99 -2.42
C ASP A 156 10.36 -23.84 -3.79
N PHE A 157 10.36 -22.63 -4.37
CA PHE A 157 11.06 -22.30 -5.63
C PHE A 157 12.57 -22.54 -5.55
N TYR A 158 13.21 -22.20 -4.42
CA TYR A 158 14.63 -22.48 -4.21
C TYR A 158 14.95 -23.98 -4.30
N ARG A 159 14.11 -24.81 -3.68
CA ARG A 159 14.29 -26.27 -3.67
C ARG A 159 14.09 -26.88 -5.05
N THR A 160 13.11 -26.39 -5.80
CA THR A 160 12.73 -27.00 -7.08
C THR A 160 13.52 -26.44 -8.25
N GLU A 161 13.81 -25.14 -8.30
CA GLU A 161 14.41 -24.51 -9.48
C GLU A 161 15.87 -24.12 -9.23
N ILE A 162 16.16 -23.35 -8.19
CA ILE A 162 17.52 -22.80 -7.97
C ILE A 162 18.56 -23.90 -7.75
N LYS A 163 18.24 -24.90 -6.92
CA LYS A 163 19.17 -26.03 -6.69
C LYS A 163 19.48 -26.82 -7.96
N LYS A 164 18.54 -26.93 -8.91
CA LYS A 164 18.78 -27.64 -10.18
C LYS A 164 19.75 -26.87 -11.07
N HIS A 165 19.70 -25.54 -11.06
CA HIS A 165 20.58 -24.69 -11.86
C HIS A 165 22.00 -24.59 -11.28
N ARG A 166 22.17 -24.65 -9.95
CA ARG A 166 23.50 -24.58 -9.31
C ARG A 166 24.32 -25.88 -9.38
N ASN A 167 23.68 -27.01 -9.65
CA ASN A 167 24.33 -28.33 -9.73
C ASN A 167 24.61 -28.78 -11.18
N LYS A 168 24.45 -27.87 -12.16
CA LYS A 168 24.84 -28.06 -13.57
C LYS A 168 26.08 -27.23 -13.85
#